data_AF-A0A359EGD7-F1
#
_entry.id   AF-A0A359EGD7-F1
#
_cell.length_a   1.000
_cell.length_b   1.000
_cell.length_c   1.000
_cell.angle_alpha   90.00
_cell.angle_beta   90.00
_cell.angle_gamma   90.00
#
_symmetry.space_group_name_H-M   'P 1'
#
loop_
_entity.id
_entity.type
_entity.pdbx_description
1 polymer ?
#
loop_
_entity_poly.entity_id
_entity_poly.type
_entity_poly.pdbx_seq_one_letter_code
_entity_poly.pdbx_strand_id
1 'polypeptide(L)' 'MSEKNWEVVKVRYCHHVQEDVSLEAQIVYPADFLPDQPPRVMGHRCSEALMCNLDGRASCVWAGTNPGVDPFKEADKE' A
#
# COMPACT_ATOMS: atom_id res chain seq x y z
N MET A 1 -6.46 -9.99 20.42
CA MET A 1 -7.11 -9.79 19.09
C MET A 1 -6.02 -9.75 18.03
N SER A 2 -6.30 -9.96 16.74
CA SER A 2 -5.27 -9.64 15.73
C SER A 2 -5.25 -8.13 15.49
N GLU A 3 -4.06 -7.53 15.52
CA GLU A 3 -3.86 -6.10 15.27
C GLU A 3 -3.62 -5.87 13.78
N LYS A 4 -4.20 -4.81 13.23
CA LYS A 4 -4.01 -4.42 11.83
C LYS A 4 -3.50 -2.99 11.77
N ASN A 5 -2.32 -2.79 11.20
CA ASN A 5 -1.74 -1.47 11.00
C ASN A 5 -1.29 -1.29 9.55
N TRP A 6 -1.35 -0.05 9.07
CA TRP A 6 -0.73 0.35 7.82
C TRP A 6 0.68 0.84 8.11
N GLU A 7 1.66 0.23 7.48
CA GLU A 7 3.07 0.56 7.65
C GLU A 7 3.64 1.13 6.36
N VAL A 8 4.43 2.20 6.48
CA VAL A 8 5.08 2.84 5.34
C VAL A 8 6.23 1.95 4.87
N VAL A 9 6.13 1.43 3.66
CA VAL A 9 7.15 0.60 3.02
C VAL A 9 8.12 1.48 2.23
N LYS A 10 7.60 2.55 1.58
CA LYS A 10 8.40 3.46 0.75
C LYS A 10 7.74 4.84 0.70
N VAL A 11 8.55 5.89 0.64
CA VAL A 11 8.08 7.25 0.35
C VAL A 11 8.58 7.65 -1.03
N ARG A 12 7.74 8.34 -1.80
CA ARG A 12 8.15 8.89 -3.11
C ARG A 12 7.35 10.11 -3.52
N TYR A 13 7.95 10.96 -4.33
CA TYR A 13 7.27 12.09 -4.93
C TYR A 13 6.23 11.64 -5.96
N CYS A 14 5.01 12.15 -5.86
CA CYS A 14 3.91 11.88 -6.78
C CYS A 14 3.60 13.11 -7.64
N HIS A 15 3.67 12.95 -8.97
CA HIS A 15 3.36 14.03 -9.91
C HIS A 15 1.85 14.32 -10.06
N HIS A 16 0.97 13.43 -9.60
CA HIS A 16 -0.48 13.67 -9.66
C HIS A 16 -0.90 14.68 -8.60
N VAL A 17 -0.43 14.51 -7.36
CA VAL A 17 -0.77 15.37 -6.21
C VAL A 17 0.31 16.40 -5.87
N GLN A 18 1.48 16.34 -6.53
CA GLN A 18 2.61 17.28 -6.36
C GLN A 18 3.22 17.30 -4.96
N GLU A 19 3.25 16.14 -4.31
CA GLU A 19 3.82 15.96 -2.97
C GLU A 19 4.39 14.56 -2.78
N ASP A 20 5.13 14.36 -1.68
CA ASP A 20 5.60 13.05 -1.27
C ASP A 20 4.45 12.21 -0.69
N VAL A 21 4.26 11.02 -1.25
CA VAL A 21 3.23 10.06 -0.83
C VAL A 21 3.88 8.82 -0.20
N SER A 22 3.20 8.25 0.79
CA SER A 22 3.59 6.95 1.36
C SER A 22 2.96 5.81 0.56
N LEU A 23 3.78 4.83 0.26
CA LEU A 23 3.38 3.51 -0.19
C LEU A 23 3.35 2.60 1.03
N GLU A 24 2.17 2.09 1.34
CA GLU A 24 1.88 1.42 2.60
C GLU A 24 1.42 -0.01 2.39
N ALA A 25 1.83 -0.90 3.28
CA ALA A 25 1.33 -2.26 3.37
C ALA A 25 0.48 -2.41 4.63
N GLN A 26 -0.67 -3.08 4.52
CA GLN A 26 -1.48 -3.45 5.67
C GLN A 26 -0.93 -4.72 6.28
N ILE A 27 -0.29 -4.59 7.43
CA ILE A 27 0.26 -5.71 8.20
C ILE A 27 -0.79 -6.16 9.21
N VAL A 28 -1.06 -7.47 9.23
CA VAL A 28 -1.85 -8.10 10.28
C VAL A 28 -0.93 -8.93 11.15
N TYR A 29 -0.81 -8.50 12.39
CA TYR A 29 -0.04 -9.17 13.42
C TYR A 29 -0.84 -10.36 14.00
N PRO A 30 -0.16 -11.44 14.40
CA PRO A 30 -0.81 -12.58 15.03
C PRO A 30 -1.56 -12.17 16.28
N ALA A 31 -2.62 -12.92 16.61
CA ALA A 31 -3.34 -12.68 17.86
C ALA A 31 -2.55 -13.26 19.03
N ASP A 32 -2.67 -12.64 20.21
CA ASP A 32 -1.94 -13.04 21.43
C ASP A 32 -2.14 -14.51 21.83
N PHE A 33 -3.31 -15.10 21.50
CA PHE A 33 -3.64 -16.48 21.83
C PHE A 33 -3.11 -17.50 20.80
N LEU A 34 -2.53 -17.04 19.70
CA LEU A 34 -1.86 -17.86 18.69
C LEU A 34 -0.69 -17.09 18.06
N PRO A 35 0.37 -16.81 18.86
CA PRO A 35 1.45 -15.89 18.48
C PRO A 35 2.42 -16.48 17.46
N ASP A 36 2.44 -17.80 17.27
CA ASP A 36 3.39 -18.50 16.40
C ASP A 36 3.14 -18.27 14.89
N GLN A 37 2.08 -17.57 14.53
CA GLN A 37 1.84 -17.19 13.14
C GLN A 37 2.67 -15.96 12.77
N PRO A 38 3.36 -15.97 11.61
CA PRO A 38 4.04 -14.77 11.15
C PRO A 38 3.04 -13.66 10.80
N PRO A 39 3.44 -12.37 10.90
CA PRO A 39 2.66 -11.28 10.34
C PRO A 39 2.42 -11.48 8.85
N ARG A 40 1.24 -11.06 8.38
CA ARG A 40 0.85 -11.20 6.97
C ARG A 40 0.47 -9.86 6.36
N VAL A 41 0.86 -9.67 5.10
CA VAL A 41 0.43 -8.53 4.29
C VAL A 41 -0.97 -8.83 3.75
N MET A 42 -1.94 -7.97 4.03
CA MET A 42 -3.31 -8.09 3.56
C MET A 42 -3.62 -7.21 2.35
N GLY A 43 -2.80 -6.20 2.10
CA GLY A 43 -2.99 -5.29 0.99
C GLY A 43 -1.95 -4.19 0.93
N HIS A 44 -1.96 -3.49 -0.19
CA HIS A 44 -1.06 -2.40 -0.52
C HIS A 44 -1.89 -1.16 -0.87
N ARG A 45 -1.43 0.03 -0.50
CA ARG A 45 -2.05 1.30 -0.91
C ARG A 45 -1.03 2.43 -1.06
N CYS A 46 -1.38 3.43 -1.86
CA CYS A 46 -0.80 4.77 -1.78
C CYS A 46 -1.63 5.61 -0.80
N SER A 47 -1.01 6.47 0.02
CA SER A 47 -1.72 7.40 0.90
C SER A 47 -2.74 8.27 0.17
N GLU A 48 -2.39 8.68 -1.05
CA GLU A 48 -3.20 9.52 -1.93
C GLU A 48 -3.91 8.75 -3.06
N ALA A 49 -4.13 7.45 -2.87
CA ALA A 49 -4.86 6.62 -3.84
C ALA A 49 -6.27 7.18 -4.12
N LEU A 50 -6.93 7.76 -3.11
CA LEU A 50 -8.24 8.39 -3.27
C LEU A 50 -8.18 9.59 -4.23
N MET A 51 -7.15 10.44 -4.10
CA MET A 51 -6.99 11.62 -4.95
C MET A 51 -6.83 11.25 -6.43
N CYS A 52 -6.21 10.11 -6.72
CA CYS A 52 -6.12 9.60 -8.09
C CYS A 52 -7.49 9.31 -8.72
N ASN A 53 -8.52 9.01 -7.93
CA ASN A 53 -9.88 8.81 -8.44
C ASN A 53 -10.58 10.15 -8.76
N LEU A 54 -10.14 11.25 -8.16
CA LEU A 54 -10.73 12.59 -8.32
C LEU A 54 -10.01 13.44 -9.38
N ASP A 55 -8.80 13.05 -9.76
CA ASP A 55 -7.92 13.78 -10.68
C ASP A 55 -8.34 13.68 -12.16
N GLY A 56 -9.19 12.71 -12.52
CA GLY A 56 -9.73 12.54 -13.89
C GLY A 56 -8.72 12.00 -14.93
N ARG A 57 -7.42 11.96 -14.59
CA ARG A 57 -6.39 11.20 -15.34
C ARG A 57 -6.42 9.73 -14.94
N ALA A 58 -5.82 8.87 -15.76
CA ALA A 58 -5.63 7.47 -15.41
C ALA A 58 -4.74 7.36 -14.16
N SER A 59 -5.19 6.60 -13.16
CA SER A 59 -4.44 6.38 -11.93
C SER A 59 -3.13 5.62 -12.20
N CYS A 60 -2.10 5.95 -11.43
CA CYS A 60 -0.84 5.22 -11.52
C CYS A 60 -0.96 3.84 -10.88
N VAL A 61 0.02 2.97 -11.14
CA VAL A 61 0.03 1.59 -10.61
C VAL A 61 -0.12 1.55 -9.08
N TRP A 62 0.47 2.52 -8.37
CA TRP A 62 0.45 2.61 -6.91
C TRP A 62 -0.90 2.97 -6.30
N ALA A 63 -1.84 3.49 -7.09
CA ALA A 63 -3.19 3.76 -6.62
C ALA A 63 -3.97 2.48 -6.32
N GLY A 64 -3.51 1.31 -6.79
CA GLY A 64 -4.13 0.01 -6.48
C GLY A 64 -5.53 -0.20 -7.09
N THR A 65 -5.93 0.63 -8.05
CA THR A 65 -7.25 0.55 -8.69
C THR A 65 -7.33 -0.52 -9.78
N ASN A 66 -6.19 -1.06 -10.22
CA ASN A 66 -6.14 -2.17 -11.19
C ASN A 66 -5.92 -3.51 -10.46
N PRO A 67 -6.95 -4.38 -10.34
CA PRO A 67 -6.84 -5.64 -9.61
C PRO A 67 -5.92 -6.67 -10.28
N GLY A 68 -5.58 -6.49 -11.56
CA GLY A 68 -4.66 -7.37 -12.29
C GLY A 68 -3.19 -7.05 -12.07
N VAL A 69 -2.87 -5.95 -11.38
CA VAL A 69 -1.49 -5.47 -11.20
C VAL A 69 -1.22 -5.28 -9.72
N ASP A 70 -0.23 -6.02 -9.20
CA ASP A 70 0.31 -5.78 -7.87
C ASP A 70 1.31 -4.62 -7.96
N PRO A 71 1.06 -3.47 -7.31
CA PRO A 71 1.95 -2.32 -7.42
C PRO A 71 3.34 -2.61 -6.86
N PHE A 72 3.46 -3.53 -5.90
CA PHE A 72 4.71 -3.78 -5.20
C PHE A 72 5.58 -4.84 -5.87
N LYS A 73 5.06 -5.57 -6.88
CA LYS A 73 5.83 -6.57 -7.65
C LYS A 73 7.03 -5.99 -8.42
N GLU A 74 6.98 -4.71 -8.80
CA GLU A 74 8.07 -4.07 -9.54
C GLU A 74 9.12 -3.41 -8.65
N ALA A 75 8.85 -3.25 -7.34
CA ALA A 75 9.77 -2.59 -6.41
C ALA A 75 11.03 -3.41 -6.11
N ASP A 76 11.02 -4.72 -6.38
CA ASP A 76 12.13 -5.65 -6.11
C ASP A 76 13.21 -5.70 -7.21
N LYS A 77 13.15 -4.83 -8.22
CA LYS A 77 14.20 -4.70 -9.24
C LYS A 77 15.13 -3.53 -8.91
N GLU A 78 16.00 -3.72 -7.93
CA GLU A 78 17.24 -2.94 -7.74
C GLU A 78 18.46 -3.81 -8.02
#